data_AF-X1R9R8-F1
#
_entry.id   AF-X1R9R8-F1
#
_cell.length_a   1.000
_cell.length_b   1.000
_cell.length_c   1.000
_cell.angle_alpha   90.00
_cell.angle_beta   90.00
_cell.angle_gamma   90.00
#
_symmetry.space_group_name_H-M   'P 1'
#
loop_
_entity.id
_entity.type
_entity.pdbx_description
1 polymer ?
#
loop_
_entity_poly.entity_id
_entity_poly.type
_entity_poly.pdbx_seq_one_letter_code
_entity_poly.pdbx_strand_id
1 'polypeptide(L)'
;ADAELNIVGRDIEAEKYALKWHPDILSWELLGKAEEVKSTAIKQSIYDAIKDADDPITAEEIIQITGTKRATVYKNLKKLIEEGSIEKALKFKSYKIK
;
A
#
# COMPACT_ATOMS: atom_id res chain seq x y z
N ALA A 1 -0.07 -2.39 -10.80
CA ALA A 1 -1.02 -1.97 -11.83
C ALA A 1 -0.21 -1.33 -12.94
N ASP A 2 -0.50 -1.70 -14.18
CA ASP A 2 0.34 -1.35 -15.34
C ASP A 2 -0.23 -0.15 -16.11
N ALA A 3 -1.53 0.10 -15.98
CA ALA A 3 -2.21 1.26 -16.56
C ALA A 3 -3.39 1.73 -15.69
N GLU A 4 -3.92 2.93 -16.00
CA GLU A 4 -5.13 3.48 -15.37
C GLU A 4 -6.21 3.76 -16.41
N LEU A 5 -7.43 3.28 -16.15
CA LEU A 5 -8.62 3.63 -16.92
C LEU A 5 -9.29 4.83 -16.28
N ASN A 6 -9.32 5.95 -17.00
CA ASN A 6 -10.00 7.18 -16.57
C ASN A 6 -11.38 7.23 -17.21
N ILE A 7 -12.43 7.14 -16.38
CA ILE A 7 -13.82 7.32 -16.82
C ILE A 7 -14.19 8.77 -16.55
N VAL A 8 -14.46 9.53 -17.62
CA VAL A 8 -14.86 10.94 -17.55
C VAL A 8 -15.99 11.19 -18.53
N GLY A 9 -16.95 12.04 -18.15
CA GLY A 9 -18.08 12.42 -19.00
C GLY A 9 -18.89 13.54 -18.37
N ARG A 10 -19.77 14.16 -19.16
CA ARG A 10 -20.57 15.31 -18.71
C ARG A 10 -21.56 14.94 -17.60
N ASP A 11 -22.15 13.75 -17.70
CA ASP A 11 -23.28 13.30 -16.87
C ASP A 11 -22.90 12.07 -16.02
N ILE A 12 -21.61 11.84 -15.76
CA ILE A 12 -21.11 10.73 -14.93
C ILE A 12 -20.07 11.22 -13.94
N GLU A 13 -19.99 10.57 -12.78
CA GLU A 13 -18.92 10.82 -11.82
C GLU A 13 -17.57 10.34 -12.38
N ALA A 14 -16.54 11.15 -12.16
CA ALA A 14 -15.20 10.81 -12.61
C ALA A 14 -14.64 9.69 -11.74
N GLU A 15 -14.28 8.57 -12.37
CA GLU A 15 -13.71 7.42 -11.68
C GLU A 15 -12.41 6.97 -12.34
N LYS A 16 -11.52 6.42 -11.52
CA LYS A 16 -10.24 5.88 -11.97
C LYS A 16 -10.12 4.43 -11.54
N TYR A 17 -9.81 3.56 -12.48
CA TYR A 17 -9.60 2.15 -12.25
C TYR A 17 -8.17 1.73 -12.58
N ALA A 18 -7.64 0.80 -11.79
CA ALA A 18 -6.35 0.19 -12.06
C ALA A 18 -6.52 -0.99 -13.03
N LEU A 19 -5.65 -1.05 -14.04
CA LEU A 19 -5.60 -2.13 -15.01
C LEU A 19 -4.31 -2.94 -14.84
N LYS A 20 -4.41 -4.25 -15.08
CA LYS A 20 -3.26 -5.16 -15.21
C LYS A 20 -3.23 -5.74 -16.63
N TRP A 21 -2.05 -5.75 -17.24
CA TRP A 21 -1.86 -6.41 -18.53
C TRP A 21 -1.47 -7.86 -18.32
N HIS A 22 -2.15 -8.78 -19.01
CA HIS A 22 -1.80 -10.18 -19.06
C HIS A 22 -1.25 -10.53 -20.44
N PRO A 23 0.09 -10.60 -20.61
CA PRO A 23 0.70 -10.85 -21.91
C PRO A 23 0.37 -12.25 -22.45
N ASP A 24 0.12 -13.22 -21.56
CA ASP A 24 -0.15 -14.62 -21.94
C ASP A 24 -1.48 -14.79 -22.68
N ILE A 25 -2.44 -13.91 -22.40
CA ILE A 25 -3.79 -13.92 -23.02
C ILE A 25 -4.10 -12.62 -23.75
N LEU A 26 -3.11 -11.74 -23.92
CA LEU A 26 -3.20 -10.44 -24.58
C LEU A 26 -4.42 -9.62 -24.13
N SER A 27 -4.69 -9.59 -22.83
CA SER A 27 -5.91 -8.98 -22.27
C SER A 27 -5.62 -8.07 -21.08
N TRP A 28 -6.51 -7.11 -20.86
CA TRP A 28 -6.51 -6.25 -19.67
C TRP A 28 -7.49 -6.78 -18.62
N GLU A 29 -7.03 -6.85 -17.38
CA GLU A 29 -7.88 -7.13 -16.21
C GLU A 29 -8.14 -5.84 -15.43
N LEU A 30 -9.40 -5.63 -15.04
CA LEU A 30 -9.81 -4.54 -14.16
C LEU A 30 -9.59 -4.95 -12.70
N LEU A 31 -8.62 -4.33 -12.03
CA LEU A 31 -8.27 -4.67 -10.64
C LEU A 31 -9.18 -4.01 -9.59
N GLY A 32 -9.98 -3.01 -9.99
CA GLY A 32 -10.79 -2.18 -9.10
C GLY A 32 -10.37 -0.71 -9.12
N LYS A 33 -10.87 0.08 -8.17
CA LYS A 33 -10.59 1.52 -8.12
C LYS A 33 -9.10 1.75 -7.94
N ALA A 34 -8.53 2.67 -8.72
CA ALA A 34 -7.09 2.93 -8.75
C ALA A 34 -6.56 3.35 -7.37
N GLU A 35 -7.34 4.12 -6.61
CA GLU A 35 -6.98 4.55 -5.26
C GLU A 35 -6.94 3.38 -4.26
N GLU A 36 -7.88 2.44 -4.36
CA GLU A 36 -7.94 1.27 -3.49
C GLU A 36 -6.77 0.33 -3.76
N VAL A 37 -6.48 0.06 -5.03
CA VAL A 37 -5.36 -0.79 -5.44
C VAL A 37 -4.02 -0.15 -5.01
N LYS A 38 -3.86 1.16 -5.20
CA LYS A 38 -2.68 1.91 -4.72
C LYS A 38 -2.56 1.84 -3.20
N SER A 39 -3.65 2.02 -2.46
CA SER A 39 -3.66 1.93 -1.01
C SER A 39 -3.22 0.53 -0.53
N THR A 40 -3.69 -0.53 -1.19
CA THR A 40 -3.31 -1.91 -0.86
C THR A 40 -1.83 -2.16 -1.16
N ALA A 41 -1.31 -1.71 -2.30
CA ALA A 41 0.11 -1.84 -2.64
C ALA A 41 1.03 -1.10 -1.65
N ILE A 42 0.66 0.12 -1.25
CA ILE A 42 1.43 0.89 -0.25
C ILE A 42 1.40 0.18 1.11
N LYS A 43 0.24 -0.30 1.52
CA LYS A 43 0.09 -1.05 2.78
C LYS A 43 0.94 -2.32 2.78
N GLN A 44 0.94 -3.05 1.66
CA GLN A 44 1.77 -4.24 1.47
C GLN A 44 3.26 -3.89 1.53
N SER A 45 3.71 -2.84 0.84
CA SER A 45 5.11 -2.41 0.89
C SER A 45 5.57 -2.02 2.29
N ILE A 46 4.71 -1.39 3.09
CA ILE A 46 5.00 -1.08 4.50
C ILE A 46 5.11 -2.35 5.34
N TYR A 47 4.22 -3.32 5.11
CA TYR A 47 4.26 -4.61 5.80
C TYR A 47 5.53 -5.39 5.45
N ASP A 48 5.87 -5.46 4.16
CA ASP A 48 7.07 -6.15 3.67
C ASP A 48 8.34 -5.50 4.25
N ALA A 49 8.41 -4.16 4.30
CA ALA A 49 9.53 -3.46 4.93
C ALA A 49 9.74 -3.84 6.41
N ILE A 50 8.66 -4.06 7.17
CA ILE A 50 8.73 -4.50 8.57
C ILE A 50 9.10 -5.98 8.67
N LYS A 51 8.61 -6.79 7.73
CA LYS A 51 8.84 -8.24 7.70
C LYS A 51 10.28 -8.59 7.32
N ASP A 52 10.85 -7.86 6.37
CA ASP A 52 12.19 -8.10 5.83
C ASP A 52 13.29 -7.50 6.72
N ALA A 53 12.92 -6.75 7.76
CA ALA A 53 13.87 -6.24 8.74
C ALA A 53 14.13 -7.27 9.85
N ASP A 54 15.40 -7.57 10.10
CA ASP A 54 15.83 -8.49 11.16
C ASP A 54 15.55 -7.93 12.57
N ASP A 55 15.55 -6.60 12.71
CA ASP A 55 15.27 -5.87 13.95
C ASP A 55 14.00 -5.00 13.82
N PRO A 56 13.31 -4.68 14.93
CA PRO A 56 12.18 -3.75 14.92
C PRO A 56 12.58 -2.38 14.34
N ILE A 57 11.92 -1.98 13.25
CA ILE A 57 12.20 -0.72 12.55
C ILE A 57 11.22 0.40 12.93
N THR A 58 11.70 1.63 12.89
CA THR A 58 10.94 2.84 13.17
C THR A 58 10.11 3.29 11.96
N ALA A 59 9.11 4.14 12.21
CA ALA A 59 8.34 4.74 11.12
C ALA A 59 9.21 5.56 10.16
N GLU A 60 10.35 6.10 10.63
CA GLU A 60 11.25 6.88 9.78
C GLU A 60 12.04 5.99 8.83
N GLU A 61 12.52 4.84 9.30
CA GLU A 61 13.17 3.83 8.46
C GLU A 61 12.19 3.29 7.41
N ILE A 62 10.93 3.03 7.78
CA ILE A 62 9.89 2.62 6.81
C ILE A 62 9.67 3.69 5.73
N ILE A 63 9.69 4.97 6.08
CA ILE A 63 9.57 6.08 5.11
C ILE A 63 10.76 6.07 4.15
N GLN A 64 11.97 5.85 4.66
CA GLN A 64 13.19 5.79 3.84
C GLN A 64 13.20 4.57 2.92
N ILE A 65 12.80 3.40 3.41
CA ILE A 65 12.75 2.15 2.64
C ILE A 65 11.69 2.20 1.55
N THR A 66 10.49 2.66 1.89
CA THR A 66 9.33 2.61 0.97
C THR A 66 9.17 3.86 0.11
N GLY A 67 9.86 4.96 0.43
CA GLY A 67 9.66 6.27 -0.20
C GLY A 67 8.27 6.87 0.05
N THR A 68 7.48 6.27 0.93
CA THR A 68 6.08 6.66 1.18
C THR A 68 6.00 7.88 2.08
N LYS A 69 5.04 8.79 1.81
CA LYS A 69 4.80 9.98 2.64
C LYS A 69 4.52 9.60 4.10
N ARG A 70 5.12 10.33 5.04
CA ARG A 70 4.99 10.14 6.50
C ARG A 70 3.53 9.93 6.95
N ALA A 71 2.60 10.78 6.53
CA ALA A 71 1.19 10.67 6.91
C ALA A 71 0.55 9.34 6.45
N THR A 72 0.88 8.89 5.23
CA THR A 72 0.41 7.62 4.66
C THR A 72 1.00 6.43 5.42
N VAL A 73 2.27 6.52 5.82
CA VAL A 73 2.91 5.47 6.64
C VAL A 73 2.20 5.33 7.99
N TYR A 74 2.01 6.42 8.75
CA TYR A 74 1.31 6.35 10.03
C TYR A 74 -0.13 5.84 9.92
N LYS A 75 -0.87 6.25 8.87
CA LYS A 75 -2.23 5.75 8.62
C LYS A 75 -2.26 4.24 8.40
N ASN A 76 -1.34 3.71 7.59
CA ASN A 76 -1.28 2.28 7.29
C ASN A 76 -0.73 1.46 8.47
N LEU A 77 0.26 1.97 9.21
CA LEU A 77 0.73 1.34 10.45
C LEU A 77 -0.39 1.17 11.46
N LYS A 78 -1.25 2.18 11.64
CA LYS A 78 -2.41 2.08 12.52
C LYS A 78 -3.36 0.95 12.08
N LYS A 79 -3.67 0.87 10.79
CA LYS A 79 -4.52 -0.20 10.24
C LYS A 79 -3.89 -1.59 10.43
N LEU A 80 -2.61 -1.74 10.14
CA LEU A 80 -1.89 -3.02 10.30
C LEU A 80 -1.86 -3.48 11.78
N ILE A 81 -1.82 -2.55 12.73
CA ILE A 81 -1.95 -2.85 14.16
C ILE A 81 -3.38 -3.28 14.50
N GLU A 82 -4.39 -2.55 14.01
CA GLU A 82 -5.81 -2.86 14.23
C GLU A 82 -6.18 -4.25 13.66
N GLU A 83 -5.57 -4.63 12.54
CA GLU A 83 -5.70 -5.95 11.93
C GLU A 83 -4.85 -7.03 12.62
N GLY A 84 -3.98 -6.65 13.56
CA GLY A 84 -3.11 -7.56 14.29
C GLY A 84 -1.95 -8.15 13.48
N SER A 85 -1.63 -7.56 12.33
CA SER A 85 -0.53 -8.02 11.45
C SER A 85 0.85 -7.59 11.94
N ILE A 86 0.92 -6.49 12.68
CA ILE A 86 2.16 -5.96 13.29
C ILE A 86 1.90 -5.52 14.73
N GLU A 87 2.96 -5.40 15.52
CA GLU A 87 2.90 -4.83 16.86
C GLU A 87 3.98 -3.77 17.10
N LYS A 88 3.72 -2.88 18.07
CA LYS A 88 4.70 -1.87 18.50
C LYS A 88 5.70 -2.52 19.45
N ALA A 89 6.98 -2.42 19.13
CA ALA A 89 8.04 -2.79 20.06
C ALA A 89 8.26 -1.66 21.10
N LEU A 90 8.53 -2.06 22.34
CA LEU A 90 8.71 -1.16 23.48
C LEU A 90 9.95 -0.25 23.35
N LYS A 91 10.93 -0.63 22.53
CA LYS A 91 12.15 0.14 22.28
C LYS A 91 11.94 1.10 21.11
N PHE A 92 12.22 2.39 21.32
CA PHE A 92 12.32 3.43 20.27
C PHE A 92 11.09 3.66 19.37
N LYS A 93 9.87 3.31 19.79
CA LYS A 93 8.64 3.43 18.95
C LYS A 93 8.76 2.67 17.62
N SER A 94 9.46 1.54 17.63
CA SER A 94 9.64 0.66 16.48
C SER A 94 8.46 -0.31 16.32
N TYR A 95 8.38 -0.95 15.15
CA TYR A 95 7.35 -1.88 14.75
C TYR A 95 8.00 -3.21 14.35
N LYS A 96 7.36 -4.32 14.69
CA LYS A 96 7.76 -5.66 14.29
C LYS A 96 6.55 -6.49 13.90
N ILE A 97 6.79 -7.56 13.15
CA ILE A 97 5.76 -8.56 12.87
C ILE A 97 5.32 -9.21 14.18
N LYS A 98 4.02 -9.52 14.26
CA LYS A 98 3.42 -10.24 15.39
C LYS A 98 3.65 -11.74 15.27
#